data_AF-E3MYT0-F1
#
_entry.id   AF-E3MYT0-F1
#
_cell.length_a   1.000
_cell.length_b   1.000
_cell.length_c   1.000
_cell.angle_alpha   90.00
_cell.angle_beta   90.00
_cell.angle_gamma   90.00
#
_symmetry.space_group_name_H-M   'P 1'
#
loop_
_entity.id
_entity.type
_entity.pdbx_description
1 polymer ?
#
loop_
_entity_poly.entity_id
_entity_poly.type
_entity_poly.pdbx_seq_one_letter_code
_entity_poly.pdbx_strand_id
1 'polypeptide(L)'
;MNLHIILLSLVAYADTYSPLSYVDRPCGTDLSNLWLDVVLVVDNSQEMGSQRLHDVTSNILSVFGADTRIGSNSVEPRTTRVGLVTYNSAATLNADLNQFQSFSDLRNGVISFLKVAANTKDSYLATGLAMAAQVLNVQGLRDHYQKVIIVYASKYSGYGDLDPQPIADRLKGSGVKIITVAYGDETVLESLSSPRFGFNSASGYPQIQNALLESNCYCPHTWIQYRTDYSDRSSSPYGVCILPVNLAANWFAAKYQCSNSWNNSHLATEFNQAKHDFIFNVAKDYLRQNPYQYHIGLHYANGDWVWDQPAGQPQVNLQRWSNWQAGFPIGSPASQSGVSNIQNGVTTKWNNVPLYTMTADFFCETYSCDTDNYCDAEKY
;
A
#
# COMPACT_ATOMS: atom_id res chain seq x y z
N MET A 1 33.91 14.36 -35.23
CA MET A 1 33.85 13.00 -34.64
C MET A 1 33.00 13.13 -33.39
N ASN A 2 31.68 13.02 -33.53
CA ASN A 2 30.73 13.25 -32.44
C ASN A 2 30.37 11.91 -31.83
N LEU A 3 30.76 11.72 -30.57
CA LEU A 3 30.49 10.52 -29.80
C LEU A 3 29.06 10.64 -29.24
N HIS A 4 28.13 9.84 -29.75
CA HIS A 4 26.80 9.69 -29.17
C HIS A 4 26.88 8.75 -27.96
N ILE A 5 26.66 9.30 -26.77
CA ILE A 5 26.44 8.54 -25.55
C ILE A 5 24.99 8.04 -25.60
N ILE A 6 24.82 6.76 -25.87
CA ILE A 6 23.54 6.06 -25.74
C ILE A 6 23.34 5.81 -24.24
N LEU A 7 22.41 6.52 -23.60
CA LEU A 7 21.89 6.14 -22.29
C LEU A 7 21.09 4.85 -22.47
N LEU A 8 21.67 3.73 -22.02
CA LEU A 8 20.91 2.50 -21.78
C LEU A 8 19.99 2.74 -20.58
N SER A 9 18.68 2.77 -20.84
CA SER A 9 17.66 2.60 -19.82
C SER A 9 17.83 1.23 -19.18
N LEU A 10 18.13 1.21 -17.88
CA LEU A 10 18.08 0.01 -17.05
C LEU A 10 16.63 -0.46 -17.00
N VAL A 11 16.34 -1.52 -17.75
CA VAL A 11 15.17 -2.36 -17.50
C VAL A 11 15.46 -3.06 -16.19
N ALA A 12 14.84 -2.59 -15.10
CA ALA A 12 14.84 -3.28 -13.83
C ALA A 12 14.07 -4.59 -14.02
N TYR A 13 14.78 -5.70 -14.18
CA TYR A 13 14.20 -7.00 -13.91
C TYR A 13 13.69 -6.98 -12.47
N ALA A 14 12.43 -7.33 -12.26
CA ALA A 14 11.86 -7.50 -10.93
C ALA A 14 12.54 -8.69 -10.26
N ASP A 15 13.70 -8.46 -9.62
CA ASP A 15 14.28 -9.43 -8.71
C ASP A 15 13.25 -9.65 -7.59
N THR A 16 12.73 -10.87 -7.50
CA THR A 16 11.86 -11.31 -6.42
C THR A 16 12.57 -11.04 -5.09
N TYR A 17 11.93 -10.28 -4.20
CA TYR A 17 12.46 -10.02 -2.87
C TYR A 17 12.89 -11.33 -2.19
N SER A 18 14.12 -11.36 -1.67
CA SER A 18 14.62 -12.49 -0.89
C SER A 18 14.48 -12.19 0.60
N PRO A 19 13.85 -13.07 1.40
CA PRO A 19 13.81 -12.94 2.86
C PRO A 19 15.19 -12.94 3.53
N LEU A 20 16.22 -13.43 2.82
CA LEU A 20 17.61 -13.38 3.27
C LEU A 20 18.32 -12.04 2.99
N SER A 21 17.65 -11.12 2.30
CA SER A 21 18.22 -9.83 1.96
C SER A 21 18.31 -8.92 3.19
N TYR A 22 19.38 -8.12 3.28
CA TYR A 22 19.57 -7.13 4.35
C TYR A 22 18.91 -5.79 3.98
N VAL A 23 17.66 -5.86 3.55
CA VAL A 23 16.79 -4.73 3.18
C VAL A 23 15.34 -5.08 3.52
N ASP A 24 14.56 -4.04 3.79
CA ASP A 24 13.12 -4.19 4.00
C ASP A 24 12.42 -4.53 2.69
N ARG A 25 11.40 -5.39 2.79
CA ARG A 25 10.61 -5.83 1.65
C ARG A 25 9.93 -4.63 1.00
N PRO A 26 10.09 -4.37 -0.31
CA PRO A 26 9.24 -3.43 -1.03
C PRO A 26 7.84 -4.03 -1.22
N CYS A 27 6.83 -3.21 -1.50
CA CYS A 27 5.54 -3.72 -1.95
C CYS A 27 5.70 -4.52 -3.24
N GLY A 28 4.92 -5.59 -3.40
CA GLY A 28 4.89 -6.38 -4.63
C GLY A 28 4.50 -5.58 -5.87
N THR A 29 4.99 -6.01 -7.03
CA THR A 29 4.84 -5.29 -8.31
C THR A 29 4.15 -6.11 -9.42
N ASP A 30 3.73 -7.33 -9.12
CA ASP A 30 3.06 -8.21 -10.09
C ASP A 30 1.60 -7.79 -10.35
N LEU A 31 1.37 -7.10 -11.47
CA LEU A 31 0.04 -6.65 -11.90
C LEU A 31 -0.94 -7.80 -12.17
N SER A 32 -0.45 -9.01 -12.46
CA SER A 32 -1.31 -10.18 -12.67
C SER A 32 -1.96 -10.64 -11.36
N ASN A 33 -1.30 -10.39 -10.22
CA ASN A 33 -1.77 -10.75 -8.87
C ASN A 33 -2.52 -9.61 -8.16
N LEU A 34 -2.92 -8.55 -8.87
CA LEU A 34 -3.75 -7.49 -8.29
C LEU A 34 -5.13 -8.02 -7.86
N TRP A 35 -5.59 -7.53 -6.70
CA TRP A 35 -6.82 -7.99 -6.10
C TRP A 35 -7.57 -6.82 -5.47
N LEU A 36 -8.25 -6.11 -6.35
CA LEU A 36 -8.95 -4.86 -6.04
C LEU A 36 -10.40 -4.91 -6.51
N ASP A 37 -11.23 -4.06 -5.92
CA ASP A 37 -12.51 -3.67 -6.51
C ASP A 37 -12.39 -2.24 -7.03
N VAL A 38 -12.42 -2.09 -8.35
CA VAL A 38 -12.16 -0.81 -9.03
C VAL A 38 -13.44 -0.30 -9.69
N VAL A 39 -13.77 0.98 -9.50
CA VAL A 39 -14.83 1.65 -10.27
C VAL A 39 -14.23 2.77 -11.10
N LEU A 40 -14.41 2.67 -12.41
CA LEU A 40 -14.08 3.72 -13.37
C LEU A 40 -15.21 4.75 -13.38
N VAL A 41 -14.88 6.02 -13.16
CA VAL A 41 -15.83 7.14 -13.20
C VAL A 41 -15.40 8.08 -14.32
N VAL A 42 -16.12 8.04 -15.44
CA VAL A 42 -15.70 8.70 -16.68
C VAL A 42 -16.66 9.82 -17.04
N ASP A 43 -16.13 11.04 -17.15
CA ASP A 43 -16.83 12.17 -17.75
C ASP A 43 -17.12 11.84 -19.22
N ASN A 44 -18.39 11.89 -19.63
CA ASN A 44 -18.79 11.70 -21.02
C ASN A 44 -19.42 12.96 -21.63
N SER A 45 -19.19 14.13 -21.06
CA SER A 45 -19.68 15.41 -21.57
C SER A 45 -19.09 15.80 -22.93
N GLN A 46 -19.68 16.82 -23.55
CA GLN A 46 -19.23 17.39 -24.82
C GLN A 46 -17.77 17.88 -24.76
N GLU A 47 -17.30 18.28 -23.59
CA GLU A 47 -15.93 18.80 -23.39
C GLU A 47 -14.86 17.69 -23.43
N MET A 48 -15.22 16.48 -23.03
CA MET A 48 -14.41 15.30 -23.31
C MET A 48 -14.39 15.04 -24.82
N GLY A 49 -15.57 15.03 -25.45
CA GLY A 49 -15.69 14.74 -26.87
C GLY A 49 -15.17 13.34 -27.24
N SER A 50 -15.31 12.94 -28.51
CA SER A 50 -14.96 11.57 -28.91
C SER A 50 -13.46 11.28 -28.81
N GLN A 51 -12.60 12.26 -29.13
CA GLN A 51 -11.15 12.03 -29.09
C GLN A 51 -10.64 11.73 -27.68
N ARG A 52 -11.00 12.55 -26.67
CA ARG A 52 -10.52 12.31 -25.30
C ARG A 52 -11.14 11.04 -24.72
N LEU A 53 -12.37 10.68 -25.10
CA LEU A 53 -12.96 9.40 -24.71
C LEU A 53 -12.23 8.19 -25.34
N HIS A 54 -11.73 8.31 -26.57
CA HIS A 54 -10.85 7.31 -27.17
C HIS A 54 -9.50 7.21 -26.45
N ASP A 55 -8.95 8.35 -26.00
CA ASP A 55 -7.72 8.38 -25.22
C ASP A 55 -7.93 7.73 -23.83
N VAL A 56 -9.06 8.03 -23.15
CA VAL A 56 -9.47 7.39 -21.89
C VAL A 56 -9.64 5.88 -22.09
N THR A 57 -10.33 5.46 -23.16
CA THR A 57 -10.47 4.05 -23.52
C THR A 57 -9.10 3.39 -23.65
N SER A 58 -8.20 3.97 -24.44
CA SER A 58 -6.84 3.44 -24.65
C SER A 58 -6.04 3.37 -23.35
N ASN A 59 -6.19 4.36 -22.48
CA ASN A 59 -5.56 4.39 -21.17
C ASN A 59 -6.07 3.23 -20.29
N ILE A 60 -7.39 3.07 -20.14
CA ILE A 60 -8.01 1.98 -19.36
C ILE A 60 -7.51 0.61 -19.87
N LEU A 61 -7.54 0.39 -21.19
CA LEU A 61 -7.08 -0.88 -21.77
C LEU A 61 -5.60 -1.12 -21.53
N SER A 62 -4.77 -0.08 -21.48
CA SER A 62 -3.34 -0.21 -21.17
C SER A 62 -3.08 -0.47 -19.69
N VAL A 63 -3.86 0.17 -18.80
CA VAL A 63 -3.78 -0.05 -17.35
C VAL A 63 -4.04 -1.52 -17.01
N PHE A 64 -5.15 -2.08 -17.51
CA PHE A 64 -5.58 -3.45 -17.18
C PHE A 64 -5.05 -4.51 -18.16
N GLY A 65 -4.41 -4.10 -19.25
CA GLY A 65 -3.89 -5.01 -20.28
C GLY A 65 -2.57 -5.70 -19.92
N ALA A 66 -1.95 -5.33 -18.80
CA ALA A 66 -0.72 -5.94 -18.28
C ALA A 66 -1.01 -7.22 -17.47
N ASP A 67 -1.73 -8.16 -18.09
CA ASP A 67 -2.11 -9.46 -17.53
C ASP A 67 -2.91 -9.42 -16.21
N THR A 68 -3.52 -8.28 -15.87
CA THR A 68 -4.40 -8.17 -14.70
C THR A 68 -5.58 -9.13 -14.83
N ARG A 69 -5.76 -9.98 -13.82
CA ARG A 69 -6.84 -10.98 -13.79
C ARG A 69 -8.18 -10.30 -13.49
N ILE A 70 -8.90 -9.93 -14.53
CA ILE A 70 -10.23 -9.32 -14.43
C ILE A 70 -11.29 -10.37 -14.11
N GLY A 71 -12.16 -10.07 -13.15
CA GLY A 71 -13.32 -10.87 -12.79
C GLY A 71 -13.24 -11.46 -11.38
N SER A 72 -14.02 -12.51 -11.14
CA SER A 72 -14.03 -13.25 -9.88
C SER A 72 -13.67 -14.71 -10.10
N ASN A 73 -12.88 -15.29 -9.20
CA ASN A 73 -12.56 -16.71 -9.20
C ASN A 73 -12.51 -17.21 -7.75
N SER A 74 -13.22 -18.31 -7.47
CA SER A 74 -13.28 -18.89 -6.13
C SER A 74 -12.04 -19.67 -5.72
N VAL A 75 -11.22 -20.10 -6.69
CA VAL A 75 -10.00 -20.90 -6.49
C VAL A 75 -8.75 -20.03 -6.53
N GLU A 76 -8.77 -18.94 -7.31
CA GLU A 76 -7.71 -17.92 -7.31
C GLU A 76 -8.30 -16.60 -6.83
N PRO A 77 -8.11 -16.22 -5.57
CA PRO A 77 -8.71 -15.00 -5.04
C PRO A 77 -7.99 -13.73 -5.50
N ARG A 78 -6.78 -13.81 -6.08
CA ARG A 78 -6.05 -12.63 -6.59
C ARG A 78 -6.60 -12.16 -7.94
N THR A 79 -7.82 -11.62 -7.90
CA THR A 79 -8.53 -11.09 -9.06
C THR A 79 -9.06 -9.69 -8.79
N THR A 80 -9.08 -8.87 -9.83
CA THR A 80 -9.59 -7.51 -9.81
C THR A 80 -10.94 -7.43 -10.49
N ARG A 81 -11.93 -6.85 -9.81
CA ARG A 81 -13.24 -6.52 -10.40
C ARG A 81 -13.24 -5.08 -10.87
N VAL A 82 -13.89 -4.82 -12.00
CA VAL A 82 -13.98 -3.47 -12.58
C VAL A 82 -15.44 -3.14 -12.87
N GLY A 83 -15.93 -2.04 -12.30
CA GLY A 83 -17.18 -1.39 -12.66
C GLY A 83 -16.94 -0.15 -13.51
N LEU A 84 -17.95 0.28 -14.25
CA LEU A 84 -17.89 1.50 -15.07
C LEU A 84 -19.14 2.35 -14.84
N VAL A 85 -18.89 3.59 -14.45
CA VAL A 85 -19.88 4.66 -14.33
C VAL A 85 -19.47 5.77 -15.30
N THR A 86 -20.40 6.21 -16.13
CA THR A 86 -20.26 7.47 -16.88
C THR A 86 -21.08 8.56 -16.23
N TYR A 87 -20.66 9.82 -16.35
CA TYR A 87 -21.43 10.94 -15.79
C TYR A 87 -21.40 12.19 -16.67
N ASN A 88 -22.49 12.96 -16.56
CA ASN A 88 -22.66 14.30 -17.12
C ASN A 88 -23.56 15.14 -16.19
N SER A 89 -24.80 15.48 -16.59
CA SER A 89 -25.82 16.02 -15.69
C SER A 89 -26.33 14.99 -14.68
N ALA A 90 -26.21 13.71 -15.00
CA ALA A 90 -26.46 12.59 -14.08
C ALA A 90 -25.45 11.46 -14.32
N ALA A 91 -25.33 10.54 -13.35
CA ALA A 91 -24.52 9.34 -13.49
C ALA A 91 -25.31 8.18 -14.08
N THR A 92 -24.65 7.38 -14.91
CA THR A 92 -25.16 6.13 -15.48
C THR A 92 -24.26 4.99 -15.07
N LEU A 93 -24.83 3.94 -14.47
CA LEU A 93 -24.14 2.68 -14.25
C LEU A 93 -24.09 1.90 -15.57
N ASN A 94 -22.92 1.85 -16.20
CA ASN A 94 -22.71 1.10 -17.45
C ASN A 94 -22.36 -0.36 -17.18
N ALA A 95 -21.63 -0.61 -16.10
CA ALA A 95 -21.28 -1.94 -15.64
C ALA A 95 -21.07 -1.99 -14.13
N ASP A 96 -21.67 -2.96 -13.46
CA ASP A 96 -21.36 -3.28 -12.06
C ASP A 96 -20.06 -4.12 -11.94
N LEU A 97 -19.62 -4.38 -10.71
CA LEU A 97 -18.38 -5.13 -10.42
C LEU A 97 -18.41 -6.59 -10.90
N ASN A 98 -19.57 -7.15 -11.25
CA ASN A 98 -19.73 -8.54 -11.67
C ASN A 98 -19.98 -8.68 -13.18
N GLN A 99 -20.11 -7.58 -13.92
CA GLN A 99 -20.36 -7.66 -15.36
C GLN A 99 -19.12 -8.07 -16.16
N PHE A 100 -17.93 -7.58 -15.81
CA PHE A 100 -16.70 -7.94 -16.50
C PHE A 100 -16.04 -9.14 -15.82
N GLN A 101 -15.97 -10.28 -16.51
CA GLN A 101 -15.38 -11.53 -16.00
C GLN A 101 -14.08 -11.92 -16.71
N SER A 102 -13.59 -11.06 -17.61
CA SER A 102 -12.32 -11.22 -18.31
C SER A 102 -11.83 -9.89 -18.86
N PHE A 103 -10.55 -9.81 -19.23
CA PHE A 103 -10.01 -8.64 -19.92
C PHE A 103 -10.72 -8.39 -21.27
N SER A 104 -11.19 -9.44 -21.95
CA SER A 104 -11.95 -9.28 -23.20
C SER A 104 -13.31 -8.63 -22.95
N ASP A 105 -14.00 -8.98 -21.86
CA ASP A 105 -15.29 -8.37 -21.50
C ASP A 105 -15.11 -6.90 -21.14
N LEU A 106 -14.09 -6.59 -20.32
CA LEU A 106 -13.71 -5.22 -19.99
C LEU A 106 -13.42 -4.42 -21.26
N ARG A 107 -12.60 -4.97 -22.17
CA ARG A 107 -12.24 -4.33 -23.42
C ARG A 107 -13.46 -4.00 -24.28
N ASN A 108 -14.31 -4.99 -24.52
CA ASN A 108 -15.50 -4.82 -25.35
C ASN A 108 -16.50 -3.84 -24.71
N GLY A 109 -16.66 -3.92 -23.39
CA GLY A 109 -17.52 -3.03 -22.61
C GLY A 109 -17.05 -1.58 -22.70
N VAL A 110 -15.80 -1.30 -22.34
CA VAL A 110 -15.24 0.06 -22.34
C VAL A 110 -15.30 0.69 -23.74
N ILE A 111 -14.91 -0.04 -24.80
CA ILE A 111 -15.01 0.45 -26.19
C ILE A 111 -16.45 0.81 -26.56
N SER A 112 -17.42 -0.02 -26.14
CA SER A 112 -18.84 0.21 -26.44
C SER A 112 -19.40 1.40 -25.66
N PHE A 113 -19.14 1.46 -24.35
CA PHE A 113 -19.73 2.45 -23.45
C PHE A 113 -19.12 3.85 -23.61
N LEU A 114 -17.86 3.95 -24.02
CA LEU A 114 -17.15 5.23 -24.19
C LEU A 114 -17.03 5.67 -25.66
N LYS A 115 -17.84 5.09 -26.57
CA LYS A 115 -17.75 5.36 -28.01
C LYS A 115 -18.10 6.79 -28.41
N VAL A 116 -19.09 7.39 -27.73
CA VAL A 116 -19.67 8.68 -28.12
C VAL A 116 -19.92 9.53 -26.87
N ALA A 117 -19.47 10.77 -26.91
CA ALA A 117 -19.78 11.75 -25.87
C ALA A 117 -21.26 12.13 -25.89
N ALA A 118 -21.83 12.38 -24.71
CA ALA A 118 -23.14 12.96 -24.55
C ALA A 118 -23.17 14.38 -25.14
N ASN A 119 -24.31 14.75 -25.72
CA ASN A 119 -24.53 16.09 -26.26
C ASN A 119 -24.97 17.08 -25.15
N THR A 120 -24.16 17.20 -24.09
CA THR A 120 -24.36 18.15 -23.00
C THR A 120 -23.02 18.70 -22.51
N LYS A 121 -23.03 19.94 -22.02
CA LYS A 121 -21.87 20.57 -21.36
C LYS A 121 -21.80 20.28 -19.87
N ASP A 122 -22.83 19.68 -19.29
CA ASP A 122 -22.89 19.36 -17.88
C ASP A 122 -21.89 18.25 -17.53
N SER A 123 -21.18 18.42 -16.41
CA SER A 123 -20.22 17.45 -15.87
C SER A 123 -20.21 17.55 -14.34
N TYR A 124 -21.17 16.89 -13.71
CA TYR A 124 -21.34 16.90 -12.26
C TYR A 124 -20.68 15.66 -11.65
N LEU A 125 -19.38 15.75 -11.38
CA LEU A 125 -18.57 14.65 -10.84
C LEU A 125 -19.12 14.08 -9.53
N ALA A 126 -19.80 14.91 -8.71
CA ALA A 126 -20.47 14.45 -7.49
C ALA A 126 -21.47 13.31 -7.77
N THR A 127 -22.19 13.36 -8.89
CA THR A 127 -23.14 12.29 -9.27
C THR A 127 -22.40 10.99 -9.59
N GLY A 128 -21.26 11.09 -10.29
CA GLY A 128 -20.40 9.94 -10.62
C GLY A 128 -19.80 9.30 -9.37
N LEU A 129 -19.25 10.10 -8.46
CA LEU A 129 -18.70 9.62 -7.19
C LEU A 129 -19.79 9.01 -6.29
N ALA A 130 -20.99 9.58 -6.27
CA ALA A 130 -22.12 9.01 -5.53
C ALA A 130 -22.53 7.64 -6.06
N MET A 131 -22.61 7.47 -7.39
CA MET A 131 -22.88 6.18 -8.01
C MET A 131 -21.74 5.18 -7.76
N ALA A 132 -20.48 5.61 -7.87
CA ALA A 132 -19.34 4.74 -7.56
C ALA A 132 -19.34 4.27 -6.10
N ALA A 133 -19.72 5.14 -5.16
CA ALA A 133 -19.90 4.77 -3.76
C ALA A 133 -20.97 3.67 -3.59
N GLN A 134 -22.08 3.75 -4.33
CA GLN A 134 -23.12 2.72 -4.31
C GLN A 134 -22.62 1.39 -4.90
N VAL A 135 -21.89 1.43 -6.02
CA VAL A 135 -21.30 0.25 -6.67
C VAL A 135 -20.25 -0.42 -5.77
N LEU A 136 -19.48 0.35 -5.01
CA LEU A 136 -18.50 -0.16 -4.04
C LEU A 136 -19.11 -0.59 -2.71
N ASN A 137 -20.36 -0.22 -2.43
CA ASN A 137 -21.09 -0.61 -1.23
C ASN A 137 -21.72 -2.01 -1.39
N VAL A 138 -20.90 -2.96 -1.84
CA VAL A 138 -21.23 -4.38 -1.88
C VAL A 138 -20.63 -5.01 -0.63
N GLN A 139 -21.47 -5.66 0.17
CA GLN A 139 -21.05 -6.47 1.33
C GLN A 139 -20.87 -7.93 0.89
N GLY A 140 -19.87 -8.62 1.45
CA GLY A 140 -19.71 -10.06 1.26
C GLY A 140 -18.26 -10.55 1.28
N LEU A 141 -17.99 -11.63 0.55
CA LEU A 141 -16.71 -12.36 0.56
C LEU A 141 -15.47 -11.54 0.14
N ARG A 142 -15.66 -10.30 -0.31
CA ARG A 142 -14.60 -9.41 -0.79
C ARG A 142 -14.46 -8.13 0.04
N ASP A 143 -15.03 -8.10 1.25
CA ASP A 143 -14.98 -6.92 2.12
C ASP A 143 -13.54 -6.53 2.52
N HIS A 144 -12.60 -7.49 2.51
CA HIS A 144 -11.18 -7.26 2.78
C HIS A 144 -10.37 -6.74 1.57
N TYR A 145 -10.95 -6.76 0.36
CA TYR A 145 -10.30 -6.24 -0.83
C TYR A 145 -10.26 -4.72 -0.80
N GLN A 146 -9.15 -4.14 -1.25
CA GLN A 146 -9.04 -2.69 -1.32
C GLN A 146 -9.92 -2.14 -2.45
N LYS A 147 -10.58 -1.02 -2.15
CA LYS A 147 -11.54 -0.38 -3.04
C LYS A 147 -10.90 0.85 -3.68
N VAL A 148 -10.98 0.96 -5.00
CA VAL A 148 -10.35 2.04 -5.76
C VAL A 148 -11.36 2.67 -6.71
N ILE A 149 -11.34 4.00 -6.83
CA ILE A 149 -12.05 4.75 -7.85
C ILE A 149 -11.01 5.38 -8.77
N ILE A 150 -11.18 5.23 -10.08
CA ILE A 150 -10.38 5.95 -11.08
C ILE A 150 -11.28 6.95 -11.78
N VAL A 151 -11.05 8.24 -11.55
CA VAL A 151 -11.80 9.35 -12.12
C VAL A 151 -11.10 9.87 -13.36
N TYR A 152 -11.80 9.90 -14.49
CA TYR A 152 -11.37 10.55 -15.72
C TYR A 152 -12.28 11.75 -15.97
N ALA A 153 -11.76 12.97 -15.85
CA ALA A 153 -12.58 14.18 -15.91
C ALA A 153 -11.87 15.32 -16.67
N SER A 154 -12.63 16.11 -17.44
CA SER A 154 -12.09 17.33 -18.07
C SER A 154 -12.18 18.54 -17.15
N LYS A 155 -13.09 18.53 -16.17
CA LYS A 155 -13.30 19.64 -15.23
C LYS A 155 -13.86 19.18 -13.89
N TYR A 156 -13.68 20.04 -12.90
CA TYR A 156 -14.45 20.03 -11.66
C TYR A 156 -15.61 21.01 -11.80
N SER A 157 -16.83 20.58 -11.53
CA SER A 157 -17.99 21.48 -11.56
C SER A 157 -19.01 21.04 -10.53
N GLY A 158 -19.59 22.03 -9.85
CA GLY A 158 -20.59 21.84 -8.82
C GLY A 158 -20.42 22.81 -7.66
N TYR A 159 -21.52 23.09 -6.98
CA TYR A 159 -21.58 23.83 -5.72
C TYR A 159 -22.71 23.24 -4.87
N GLY A 160 -22.68 23.44 -3.56
CA GLY A 160 -23.67 22.83 -2.65
C GLY A 160 -23.69 21.31 -2.80
N ASP A 161 -24.87 20.73 -3.08
CA ASP A 161 -25.04 19.28 -3.22
C ASP A 161 -24.30 18.66 -4.42
N LEU A 162 -23.86 19.47 -5.38
CA LEU A 162 -23.08 19.02 -6.54
C LEU A 162 -21.57 19.16 -6.33
N ASP A 163 -21.12 19.65 -5.18
CA ASP A 163 -19.70 19.68 -4.84
C ASP A 163 -19.17 18.24 -4.60
N PRO A 164 -18.19 17.75 -5.37
CA PRO A 164 -17.67 16.39 -5.20
C PRO A 164 -16.73 16.22 -3.99
N GLN A 165 -16.18 17.30 -3.42
CA GLN A 165 -15.18 17.22 -2.33
C GLN A 165 -15.71 16.46 -1.10
N PRO A 166 -16.90 16.76 -0.55
CA PRO A 166 -17.41 16.05 0.62
C PRO A 166 -17.60 14.54 0.39
N ILE A 167 -17.98 14.15 -0.82
CA ILE A 167 -18.15 12.73 -1.19
C ILE A 167 -16.78 12.05 -1.27
N ALA A 168 -15.80 12.69 -1.92
CA ALA A 168 -14.44 12.19 -2.02
C ALA A 168 -13.80 12.04 -0.64
N ASP A 169 -13.96 13.01 0.26
CA ASP A 169 -13.40 12.95 1.61
C ASP A 169 -14.03 11.83 2.44
N ARG A 170 -15.33 11.60 2.32
CA ARG A 170 -16.00 10.45 2.96
C ARG A 170 -15.50 9.11 2.42
N LEU A 171 -15.31 9.00 1.10
CA LEU A 171 -14.79 7.80 0.46
C LEU A 171 -13.36 7.51 0.94
N LYS A 172 -12.47 8.52 0.89
CA LYS A 172 -11.09 8.42 1.41
C LYS A 172 -11.06 8.07 2.89
N GLY A 173 -11.92 8.68 3.70
CA GLY A 173 -12.07 8.38 5.13
C GLY A 173 -12.55 6.96 5.42
N SER A 174 -13.22 6.32 4.45
CA SER A 174 -13.66 4.92 4.54
C SER A 174 -12.62 3.93 3.96
N GLY A 175 -11.41 4.41 3.62
CA GLY A 175 -10.33 3.60 3.08
C GLY A 175 -10.32 3.47 1.55
N VAL A 176 -11.30 4.02 0.84
CA VAL A 176 -11.33 3.99 -0.64
C VAL A 176 -10.23 4.87 -1.21
N LYS A 177 -9.42 4.34 -2.13
CA LYS A 177 -8.42 5.12 -2.86
C LYS A 177 -9.04 5.78 -4.07
N ILE A 178 -8.70 7.04 -4.32
CA ILE A 178 -9.18 7.79 -5.48
C ILE A 178 -7.98 8.18 -6.33
N ILE A 179 -7.93 7.66 -7.55
CA ILE A 179 -6.99 8.03 -8.60
C ILE A 179 -7.71 9.00 -9.52
N THR A 180 -7.11 10.13 -9.86
CA THR A 180 -7.70 11.10 -10.79
C THR A 180 -6.82 11.28 -12.02
N VAL A 181 -7.43 11.39 -13.19
CA VAL A 181 -6.76 11.66 -14.47
C VAL A 181 -7.44 12.84 -15.14
N ALA A 182 -6.78 13.98 -15.11
CA ALA A 182 -7.28 15.23 -15.69
C ALA A 182 -7.09 15.29 -17.22
N TYR A 183 -8.18 15.54 -17.94
CA TYR A 183 -8.22 15.84 -19.37
C TYR A 183 -8.51 17.34 -19.62
N GLY A 184 -7.87 18.18 -18.81
CA GLY A 184 -8.12 19.61 -18.71
C GLY A 184 -7.21 20.22 -17.65
N ASP A 185 -7.75 21.07 -16.78
CA ASP A 185 -7.00 21.66 -15.68
C ASP A 185 -6.76 20.65 -14.55
N GLU A 186 -5.50 20.34 -14.30
CA GLU A 186 -5.02 19.33 -13.35
C GLU A 186 -5.20 19.76 -11.89
N THR A 187 -5.07 21.07 -11.64
CA THR A 187 -5.14 21.64 -10.28
C THR A 187 -6.49 21.40 -9.63
N VAL A 188 -7.52 21.15 -10.45
CA VAL A 188 -8.89 21.04 -9.98
C VAL A 188 -9.27 19.63 -9.54
N LEU A 189 -8.49 18.60 -9.88
CA LEU A 189 -8.74 17.22 -9.43
C LEU A 189 -7.80 16.77 -8.30
N GLU A 190 -6.72 17.50 -8.06
CA GLU A 190 -5.71 17.13 -7.06
C GLU A 190 -6.31 16.96 -5.65
N SER A 191 -7.23 17.86 -5.23
CA SER A 191 -7.89 17.80 -3.92
C SER A 191 -8.82 16.59 -3.73
N LEU A 192 -9.31 16.01 -4.84
CA LEU A 192 -10.18 14.83 -4.82
C LEU A 192 -9.36 13.55 -4.68
N SER A 193 -8.17 13.53 -5.28
CA SER A 193 -7.31 12.37 -5.32
C SER A 193 -6.86 11.94 -3.91
N SER A 194 -6.54 10.65 -3.77
CA SER A 194 -5.69 10.21 -2.68
C SER A 194 -4.29 10.80 -2.87
N PRO A 195 -3.55 11.08 -1.79
CA PRO A 195 -2.20 11.62 -1.91
C PRO A 195 -1.33 10.85 -2.91
N ARG A 196 -0.63 11.57 -3.80
CA ARG A 196 0.18 11.04 -4.93
C ARG A 196 -0.58 10.32 -6.05
N PHE A 197 -1.91 10.27 -6.01
CA PHE A 197 -2.73 9.60 -7.03
C PHE A 197 -3.44 10.60 -7.98
N GLY A 198 -2.99 11.85 -7.98
CA GLY A 198 -3.42 12.87 -8.94
C GLY A 198 -2.54 12.85 -10.19
N PHE A 199 -3.13 12.57 -11.35
CA PHE A 199 -2.47 12.50 -12.64
C PHE A 199 -3.20 13.34 -13.68
N ASN A 200 -2.54 13.50 -14.82
CA ASN A 200 -3.08 14.16 -16.00
C ASN A 200 -3.03 13.24 -17.22
N SER A 201 -3.69 13.65 -18.29
CA SER A 201 -3.75 12.89 -19.56
C SER A 201 -2.38 12.61 -20.18
N ALA A 202 -1.33 13.36 -19.82
CA ALA A 202 0.04 13.15 -20.28
C ALA A 202 0.87 12.22 -19.37
N SER A 203 0.39 11.92 -18.16
CA SER A 203 1.14 11.15 -17.17
C SER A 203 1.44 9.74 -17.68
N GLY A 204 0.52 9.13 -18.42
CA GLY A 204 0.66 7.76 -18.94
C GLY A 204 0.03 6.73 -18.01
N TYR A 205 -0.25 5.53 -18.54
CA TYR A 205 -0.87 4.45 -17.79
C TYR A 205 0.01 3.79 -16.68
N PRO A 206 1.37 3.78 -16.76
CA PRO A 206 2.20 3.16 -15.72
C PRO A 206 2.03 3.79 -14.33
N GLN A 207 1.74 5.08 -14.24
CA GLN A 207 1.50 5.78 -12.98
C GLN A 207 0.21 5.30 -12.31
N ILE A 208 -0.83 5.02 -13.11
CA ILE A 208 -2.08 4.45 -12.62
C ILE A 208 -1.84 3.01 -12.17
N GLN A 209 -1.04 2.22 -12.90
CA GLN A 209 -0.64 0.88 -12.46
C GLN A 209 0.11 0.91 -11.12
N ASN A 210 1.06 1.84 -10.95
CA ASN A 210 1.76 2.01 -9.68
C ASN A 210 0.82 2.42 -8.55
N ALA A 211 -0.15 3.30 -8.81
CA ALA A 211 -1.16 3.67 -7.82
C ALA A 211 -2.08 2.49 -7.45
N LEU A 212 -2.40 1.60 -8.39
CA LEU A 212 -3.14 0.35 -8.11
C LEU A 212 -2.30 -0.62 -7.27
N LEU A 213 -1.02 -0.82 -7.61
CA LEU A 213 -0.09 -1.63 -6.81
C LEU A 213 0.04 -1.09 -5.38
N GLU A 214 0.19 0.23 -5.24
CA GLU A 214 0.26 0.87 -3.93
C GLU A 214 -1.06 0.78 -3.16
N SER A 215 -2.20 0.92 -3.84
CA SER A 215 -3.53 0.71 -3.23
C SER A 215 -3.70 -0.72 -2.73
N ASN A 216 -3.05 -1.67 -3.40
CA ASN A 216 -3.04 -3.09 -3.05
C ASN A 216 -2.03 -3.42 -1.93
N CYS A 217 -1.16 -2.49 -1.53
CA CYS A 217 -0.16 -2.67 -0.48
C CYS A 217 -0.63 -2.07 0.85
N TYR A 218 -1.08 -2.93 1.78
CA TYR A 218 -1.70 -2.48 3.04
C TYR A 218 -1.45 -3.43 4.21
N CYS A 219 -1.51 -2.88 5.42
CA CYS A 219 -1.35 -3.64 6.66
C CYS A 219 -2.66 -4.13 7.26
N PRO A 220 -2.59 -5.18 8.10
CA PRO A 220 -3.73 -5.62 8.88
C PRO A 220 -4.25 -4.56 9.85
N HIS A 221 -5.49 -4.74 10.31
CA HIS A 221 -6.05 -3.83 11.31
C HIS A 221 -5.13 -3.76 12.54
N THR A 222 -4.93 -2.57 13.10
CA THR A 222 -3.98 -2.25 14.19
C THR A 222 -2.49 -2.26 13.85
N TRP A 223 -2.09 -2.85 12.72
CA TRP A 223 -0.70 -2.81 12.28
C TRP A 223 -0.40 -1.52 11.52
N ILE A 224 0.79 -0.97 11.75
CA ILE A 224 1.25 0.29 11.18
C ILE A 224 2.11 -0.02 9.95
N GLN A 225 1.73 0.49 8.79
CA GLN A 225 2.52 0.37 7.57
C GLN A 225 3.86 1.10 7.73
N TYR A 226 4.97 0.38 7.53
CA TYR A 226 6.27 1.01 7.40
C TYR A 226 6.33 1.81 6.09
N ARG A 227 6.80 3.06 6.18
CA ARG A 227 6.88 4.00 5.06
C ARG A 227 8.21 4.73 5.09
N THR A 228 8.56 5.37 3.97
CA THR A 228 9.78 6.19 3.86
C THR A 228 9.82 7.32 4.89
N ASP A 229 8.66 7.89 5.27
CA ASP A 229 8.56 8.92 6.30
C ASP A 229 7.42 8.57 7.28
N TYR A 230 7.71 8.62 8.58
CA TYR A 230 6.72 8.36 9.63
C TYR A 230 5.64 9.45 9.72
N SER A 231 6.05 10.72 9.60
CA SER A 231 5.17 11.88 9.77
C SER A 231 4.28 12.08 8.55
N ASP A 232 4.80 11.76 7.36
CA ASP A 232 4.03 11.78 6.12
C ASP A 232 3.35 10.43 5.85
N ARG A 233 2.07 10.34 6.24
CA ARG A 233 1.21 9.17 5.97
C ARG A 233 1.01 8.89 4.48
N SER A 234 1.30 9.86 3.61
CA SER A 234 1.25 9.67 2.16
C SER A 234 2.54 9.15 1.56
N SER A 235 3.65 9.11 2.31
CA SER A 235 4.93 8.63 1.81
C SER A 235 4.87 7.16 1.38
N SER A 236 5.79 6.78 0.48
CA SER A 236 5.81 5.46 -0.16
C SER A 236 5.82 4.33 0.88
N PRO A 237 4.88 3.38 0.79
CA PRO A 237 4.86 2.23 1.69
C PRO A 237 5.92 1.20 1.32
N TYR A 238 6.40 0.49 2.34
CA TYR A 238 7.13 -0.76 2.20
C TYR A 238 6.19 -1.94 2.35
N GLY A 239 6.60 -3.11 1.90
CA GLY A 239 5.90 -4.39 2.06
C GLY A 239 5.94 -4.93 3.50
N VAL A 240 5.96 -4.07 4.51
CA VAL A 240 6.27 -4.34 5.93
C VAL A 240 5.30 -3.61 6.85
N CYS A 241 4.83 -4.32 7.87
CA CYS A 241 3.89 -3.86 8.88
C CYS A 241 4.49 -4.00 10.28
N ILE A 242 4.28 -3.00 11.14
CA ILE A 242 4.83 -2.93 12.50
C ILE A 242 3.69 -2.88 13.51
N LEU A 243 3.80 -3.67 14.59
CA LEU A 243 2.85 -3.66 15.69
C LEU A 243 3.57 -3.28 17.00
N PRO A 244 3.27 -2.10 17.59
CA PRO A 244 3.70 -1.79 18.95
C PRO A 244 2.92 -2.63 19.96
N VAL A 245 3.63 -3.37 20.82
CA VAL A 245 3.02 -4.17 21.88
C VAL A 245 3.39 -3.59 23.24
N ASN A 246 2.39 -3.00 23.89
CA ASN A 246 2.46 -2.43 25.25
C ASN A 246 2.30 -3.52 26.32
N LEU A 247 3.22 -4.48 26.34
CA LEU A 247 3.27 -5.54 27.33
C LEU A 247 4.71 -5.77 27.76
N ALA A 248 5.01 -5.53 29.04
CA ALA A 248 6.29 -5.85 29.63
C ALA A 248 6.52 -7.37 29.65
N ALA A 249 7.28 -7.86 28.68
CA ALA A 249 7.64 -9.26 28.54
C ALA A 249 9.15 -9.38 28.40
N ASN A 250 9.74 -10.52 28.82
CA ASN A 250 11.15 -10.78 28.49
C ASN A 250 11.31 -11.05 26.99
N TRP A 251 12.54 -10.93 26.48
CA TRP A 251 12.80 -11.04 25.04
C TRP A 251 12.28 -12.36 24.44
N PHE A 252 12.47 -13.49 25.13
CA PHE A 252 11.96 -14.79 24.65
C PHE A 252 10.43 -14.82 24.54
N ALA A 253 9.75 -14.31 25.57
CA ALA A 253 8.28 -14.20 25.57
C ALA A 253 7.77 -13.22 24.51
N ALA A 254 8.49 -12.11 24.28
CA ALA A 254 8.19 -11.16 23.22
C ALA A 254 8.29 -11.81 21.82
N LYS A 255 9.36 -12.58 21.56
CA LYS A 255 9.50 -13.39 20.34
C LYS A 255 8.35 -14.37 20.17
N TYR A 256 8.03 -15.12 21.23
CA TYR A 256 6.92 -16.06 21.21
C TYR A 256 5.61 -15.35 20.89
N GLN A 257 5.31 -14.22 21.54
CA GLN A 257 4.09 -13.47 21.26
C GLN A 257 4.06 -12.94 19.84
N CYS A 258 5.14 -12.33 19.35
CA CYS A 258 5.20 -11.85 17.97
C CYS A 258 4.99 -12.98 16.96
N SER A 259 5.53 -14.17 17.16
CA SER A 259 5.28 -15.31 16.26
C SER A 259 3.84 -15.83 16.27
N ASN A 260 3.01 -15.42 17.23
CA ASN A 260 1.59 -15.76 17.32
C ASN A 260 0.66 -14.56 17.04
N SER A 261 1.19 -13.36 16.82
CA SER A 261 0.38 -12.15 16.57
C SER A 261 -0.26 -12.10 15.19
N TRP A 262 0.38 -12.72 14.19
CA TRP A 262 -0.09 -12.80 12.81
C TRP A 262 0.62 -13.93 12.05
N ASN A 263 0.26 -14.17 10.79
CA ASN A 263 1.01 -15.09 9.94
C ASN A 263 2.41 -14.55 9.69
N ASN A 264 3.42 -15.40 9.84
CA ASN A 264 4.81 -15.06 9.55
C ASN A 264 5.30 -13.81 10.31
N SER A 265 4.67 -13.44 11.42
CA SER A 265 5.16 -12.34 12.23
C SER A 265 6.32 -12.75 13.12
N HIS A 266 7.17 -11.79 13.45
CA HIS A 266 8.38 -11.99 14.26
C HIS A 266 8.72 -10.69 14.98
N LEU A 267 9.75 -10.68 15.82
CA LEU A 267 10.23 -9.41 16.39
C LEU A 267 10.81 -8.51 15.29
N ALA A 268 10.53 -7.21 15.36
CA ALA A 268 10.86 -6.25 14.32
C ALA A 268 12.37 -6.17 14.05
N THR A 269 12.72 -6.00 12.78
CA THR A 269 14.11 -5.82 12.36
C THR A 269 14.43 -4.33 12.21
N GLU A 270 15.71 -3.99 12.31
CA GLU A 270 16.20 -2.65 12.00
C GLU A 270 17.42 -2.77 11.09
N PHE A 271 17.20 -2.94 9.78
CA PHE A 271 18.30 -3.10 8.82
C PHE A 271 19.04 -1.79 8.51
N ASN A 272 18.46 -0.64 8.83
CA ASN A 272 19.00 0.68 8.56
C ASN A 272 18.46 1.73 9.54
N GLN A 273 19.08 2.91 9.53
CA GLN A 273 18.72 4.05 10.38
C GLN A 273 17.25 4.49 10.18
N ALA A 274 16.75 4.49 8.95
CA ALA A 274 15.41 4.97 8.65
C ALA A 274 14.33 4.10 9.32
N LYS A 275 14.49 2.77 9.32
CA LYS A 275 13.57 1.87 10.01
C LYS A 275 13.67 1.99 11.54
N HIS A 276 14.88 2.15 12.06
CA HIS A 276 15.07 2.45 13.49
C HIS A 276 14.36 3.73 13.92
N ASP A 277 14.56 4.82 13.17
CA ASP A 277 13.92 6.11 13.47
C ASP A 277 12.39 6.01 13.33
N PHE A 278 11.90 5.25 12.35
CA PHE A 278 10.48 4.96 12.21
C PHE A 278 9.91 4.25 13.44
N ILE A 279 10.51 3.13 13.86
CA ILE A 279 10.07 2.37 15.04
C ILE A 279 10.17 3.23 16.30
N PHE A 280 11.22 4.03 16.44
CA PHE A 280 11.36 4.93 17.59
C PHE A 280 10.28 6.03 17.60
N ASN A 281 9.87 6.56 16.45
CA ASN A 281 8.75 7.50 16.41
C ASN A 281 7.41 6.81 16.70
N VAL A 282 7.20 5.56 16.25
CA VAL A 282 6.06 4.76 16.70
C VAL A 282 6.13 4.56 18.23
N ALA A 283 7.31 4.32 18.80
CA ALA A 283 7.46 4.16 20.24
C ALA A 283 7.02 5.40 21.02
N LYS A 284 7.34 6.60 20.53
CA LYS A 284 6.91 7.86 21.15
C LYS A 284 5.39 8.04 21.17
N ASP A 285 4.72 7.59 20.11
CA ASP A 285 3.28 7.80 19.97
C ASP A 285 2.46 6.72 20.68
N TYR A 286 3.00 5.50 20.80
CA TYR A 286 2.23 4.33 21.24
C TYR A 286 2.70 3.71 22.56
N LEU A 287 3.98 3.86 22.94
CA LEU A 287 4.47 3.32 24.20
C LEU A 287 4.21 4.29 25.35
N ARG A 288 3.79 3.74 26.50
CA ARG A 288 3.36 4.54 27.66
C ARG A 288 4.50 5.00 28.56
N GLN A 289 5.67 4.40 28.45
CA GLN A 289 6.78 4.60 29.39
C GLN A 289 7.93 5.38 28.76
N ASN A 290 8.35 6.45 29.45
CA ASN A 290 9.56 7.22 29.19
C ASN A 290 10.45 7.15 30.44
N PRO A 291 11.74 6.74 30.35
CA PRO A 291 12.51 6.50 29.13
C PRO A 291 12.01 5.30 28.31
N TYR A 292 12.02 5.46 26.98
CA TYR A 292 11.58 4.41 26.07
C TYR A 292 12.55 3.22 26.13
N GLN A 293 11.98 2.03 26.35
CA GLN A 293 12.71 0.77 26.34
C GLN A 293 11.84 -0.29 25.67
N TYR A 294 12.37 -0.95 24.63
CA TYR A 294 11.63 -2.00 23.93
C TYR A 294 12.53 -3.04 23.27
N HIS A 295 12.06 -4.28 23.17
CA HIS A 295 12.76 -5.37 22.47
C HIS A 295 12.61 -5.26 20.95
N ILE A 296 13.66 -5.67 20.24
CA ILE A 296 13.72 -5.84 18.79
C ILE A 296 14.25 -7.25 18.45
N GLY A 297 14.17 -7.66 17.18
CA GLY A 297 14.47 -9.03 16.75
C GLY A 297 15.95 -9.42 16.74
N LEU A 298 16.86 -8.47 16.98
CA LEU A 298 18.29 -8.80 17.03
C LEU A 298 18.59 -9.66 18.26
N HIS A 299 19.26 -10.80 18.04
CA HIS A 299 19.72 -11.66 19.12
C HIS A 299 20.97 -12.45 18.71
N TYR A 300 21.69 -12.97 19.69
CA TYR A 300 22.85 -13.81 19.46
C TYR A 300 22.44 -15.27 19.34
N ALA A 301 22.75 -15.89 18.21
CA ALA A 301 22.51 -17.30 17.94
C ALA A 301 23.60 -17.86 17.03
N ASN A 302 23.98 -19.13 17.23
CA ASN A 302 24.94 -19.84 16.37
C ASN A 302 26.28 -19.14 16.15
N GLY A 303 26.75 -18.35 17.12
CA GLY A 303 28.04 -17.66 17.03
C GLY A 303 27.98 -16.22 16.52
N ASP A 304 26.82 -15.78 16.03
CA ASP A 304 26.65 -14.46 15.40
C ASP A 304 25.42 -13.71 15.96
N TRP A 305 25.39 -12.40 15.72
CA TRP A 305 24.19 -11.59 15.91
C TRP A 305 23.31 -11.72 14.68
N VAL A 306 22.06 -12.14 14.87
CA VAL A 306 21.11 -12.41 13.80
C VAL A 306 19.75 -11.79 14.09
N TRP A 307 19.05 -11.42 13.03
CA TRP A 307 17.69 -10.93 13.11
C TRP A 307 16.71 -12.08 13.22
N ASP A 308 15.72 -11.94 14.11
CA ASP A 308 14.55 -12.79 14.14
C ASP A 308 13.83 -12.75 12.77
N GLN A 309 13.26 -13.88 12.39
CA GLN A 309 12.63 -14.10 11.10
C GLN A 309 11.38 -14.96 11.30
N PRO A 310 10.45 -14.99 10.33
CA PRO A 310 9.30 -15.87 10.39
C PRO A 310 9.70 -17.32 10.68
N ALA A 311 8.83 -18.06 11.40
CA ALA A 311 9.11 -19.44 11.75
C ALA A 311 9.44 -20.29 10.52
N GLY A 312 10.56 -21.03 10.57
CA GLY A 312 11.04 -21.86 9.46
C GLY A 312 11.85 -21.13 8.40
N GLN A 313 11.94 -19.79 8.44
CA GLN A 313 12.84 -19.03 7.57
C GLN A 313 14.26 -18.96 8.15
N PRO A 314 15.29 -18.95 7.28
CA PRO A 314 16.67 -18.77 7.72
C PRO A 314 16.87 -17.37 8.32
N GLN A 315 17.69 -17.30 9.37
CA GLN A 315 17.98 -16.04 10.05
C GLN A 315 18.91 -15.16 9.20
N VAL A 316 18.78 -13.84 9.34
CA VAL A 316 19.62 -12.86 8.63
C VAL A 316 20.70 -12.36 9.57
N ASN A 317 21.97 -12.58 9.25
CA ASN A 317 23.08 -12.06 10.04
C ASN A 317 23.08 -10.53 10.07
N LEU A 318 23.48 -9.94 11.20
CA LEU A 318 23.78 -8.52 11.32
C LEU A 318 24.90 -8.15 10.32
N GLN A 319 24.69 -7.10 9.53
CA GLN A 319 25.65 -6.66 8.52
C GLN A 319 26.08 -5.20 8.74
N ARG A 320 25.84 -4.34 7.75
CA ARG A 320 26.47 -3.02 7.57
C ARG A 320 26.03 -1.93 8.53
N TRP A 321 24.81 -2.02 9.09
CA TRP A 321 24.28 -0.99 9.98
C TRP A 321 24.03 -1.57 11.37
N SER A 322 24.49 -0.85 12.38
CA SER A 322 24.23 -1.17 13.77
C SER A 322 24.04 0.10 14.60
N ASN A 323 23.25 -0.01 15.66
CA ASN A 323 22.97 1.11 16.57
C ASN A 323 23.38 0.80 18.02
N TRP A 324 24.41 -0.01 18.20
CA TRP A 324 24.99 -0.34 19.51
C TRP A 324 25.30 0.92 20.32
N GLN A 325 24.93 0.91 21.59
CA GLN A 325 25.41 1.90 22.54
C GLN A 325 26.93 1.73 22.74
N ALA A 326 27.64 2.83 23.00
CA ALA A 326 29.06 2.77 23.34
C ALA A 326 29.29 1.80 24.52
N GLY A 327 30.19 0.84 24.32
CA GLY A 327 30.51 -0.21 25.29
C GLY A 327 29.70 -1.50 25.15
N PHE A 328 28.69 -1.56 24.27
CA PHE A 328 27.91 -2.76 23.98
C PHE A 328 28.35 -3.42 22.66
N PRO A 329 28.14 -4.74 22.48
CA PRO A 329 27.56 -5.69 23.44
C PRO A 329 28.48 -5.98 24.65
N ILE A 330 27.89 -6.26 25.81
CA ILE A 330 28.60 -6.58 27.07
C ILE A 330 28.35 -8.01 27.54
N GLY A 331 29.24 -8.52 28.39
CA GLY A 331 29.08 -9.84 28.99
C GLY A 331 29.23 -10.98 27.99
N SER A 332 28.88 -12.20 28.43
CA SER A 332 28.87 -13.36 27.54
C SER A 332 27.56 -13.40 26.76
N PRO A 333 27.59 -13.68 25.44
CA PRO A 333 26.36 -13.93 24.69
C PRO A 333 25.51 -15.09 25.23
N ALA A 334 26.08 -15.99 26.04
CA ALA A 334 25.35 -17.05 26.73
C ALA A 334 24.45 -16.53 27.88
N SER A 335 24.73 -15.35 28.43
CA SER A 335 23.92 -14.73 29.50
C SER A 335 23.11 -13.53 29.03
N GLN A 336 23.47 -12.92 27.90
CA GLN A 336 22.79 -11.75 27.32
C GLN A 336 22.69 -11.88 25.79
N SER A 337 21.68 -12.62 25.33
CA SER A 337 21.50 -12.93 23.91
C SER A 337 20.43 -12.09 23.22
N GLY A 338 19.50 -11.43 23.93
CA GLY A 338 18.48 -10.58 23.31
C GLY A 338 18.99 -9.15 23.11
N VAL A 339 18.28 -8.33 22.33
CA VAL A 339 18.58 -6.89 22.19
C VAL A 339 17.36 -6.04 22.44
N SER A 340 17.57 -4.92 23.12
CA SER A 340 16.60 -3.85 23.32
C SER A 340 17.14 -2.52 22.84
N ASN A 341 16.24 -1.71 22.30
CA ASN A 341 16.43 -0.27 22.23
C ASN A 341 16.18 0.34 23.60
N ILE A 342 17.15 1.11 24.10
CA ILE A 342 17.07 1.85 25.36
C ILE A 342 17.33 3.33 25.09
N GLN A 343 16.47 4.21 25.62
CA GLN A 343 16.59 5.64 25.38
C GLN A 343 17.93 6.18 25.89
N ASN A 344 18.61 6.92 25.01
CA ASN A 344 19.89 7.58 25.25
C ASN A 344 19.82 8.99 24.64
N GLY A 345 19.59 9.98 25.50
CA GLY A 345 19.32 11.36 25.07
C GLY A 345 18.01 11.46 24.28
N VAL A 346 18.09 11.93 23.04
CA VAL A 346 16.95 12.17 22.15
C VAL A 346 16.66 11.01 21.19
N THR A 347 17.40 9.91 21.30
CA THR A 347 17.26 8.69 20.47
C THR A 347 17.28 7.44 21.36
N THR A 348 17.26 6.25 20.74
CA THR A 348 17.49 4.97 21.40
C THR A 348 18.77 4.32 20.88
N LYS A 349 19.40 3.49 21.71
CA LYS A 349 20.58 2.69 21.35
C LYS A 349 20.38 1.23 21.72
N TRP A 350 21.04 0.34 21.00
CA TRP A 350 20.98 -1.09 21.25
C TRP A 350 21.86 -1.48 22.43
N ASN A 351 21.24 -2.17 23.37
CA ASN A 351 21.91 -2.87 24.46
C ASN A 351 21.53 -4.34 24.39
N ASN A 352 22.50 -5.24 24.53
CA ASN A 352 22.17 -6.65 24.69
C ASN A 352 21.66 -6.91 26.12
N VAL A 353 20.67 -7.78 26.22
CA VAL A 353 19.86 -7.99 27.43
C VAL A 353 19.70 -9.47 27.75
N PRO A 354 19.51 -9.83 29.03
CA PRO A 354 19.15 -11.19 29.41
C PRO A 354 17.86 -11.66 28.73
N LEU A 355 17.92 -12.83 28.08
CA LEU A 355 16.84 -13.34 27.24
C LEU A 355 15.54 -13.63 28.03
N TYR A 356 15.66 -13.99 29.30
CA TYR A 356 14.57 -14.55 30.12
C TYR A 356 14.15 -13.68 31.30
N THR A 357 14.88 -12.62 31.64
CA THR A 357 14.66 -11.89 32.91
C THR A 357 14.42 -10.39 32.73
N MET A 358 15.04 -9.74 31.76
CA MET A 358 14.77 -8.32 31.51
C MET A 358 13.50 -8.18 30.70
N THR A 359 12.54 -7.41 31.22
CA THR A 359 11.25 -7.16 30.56
C THR A 359 11.23 -5.79 29.90
N ALA A 360 10.59 -5.69 28.75
CA ALA A 360 10.28 -4.44 28.07
C ALA A 360 9.01 -4.60 27.23
N ASP A 361 8.46 -3.47 26.77
CA ASP A 361 7.55 -3.48 25.62
C ASP A 361 8.31 -3.98 24.37
N PHE A 362 7.63 -4.23 23.26
CA PHE A 362 8.30 -4.77 22.08
C PHE A 362 7.56 -4.46 20.80
N PHE A 363 8.26 -4.60 19.68
CA PHE A 363 7.71 -4.41 18.35
C PHE A 363 7.70 -5.72 17.58
N CYS A 364 6.53 -6.07 17.06
CA CYS A 364 6.41 -7.14 16.10
C CYS A 364 6.40 -6.59 14.68
N GLU A 365 6.75 -7.44 13.73
CA GLU A 365 6.75 -7.15 12.32
C GLU A 365 6.14 -8.31 11.52
N THR A 366 5.49 -7.99 10.41
CA THR A 366 5.00 -8.94 9.41
C THR A 366 5.05 -8.34 8.01
N TYR A 367 4.94 -9.15 6.97
CA TYR A 367 4.73 -8.66 5.61
C TYR A 367 3.33 -8.06 5.46
N SER A 368 3.25 -6.94 4.71
CA SER A 368 1.97 -6.36 4.31
C SER A 368 1.28 -7.21 3.26
N CYS A 369 -0.02 -7.02 3.11
CA CYS A 369 -0.78 -7.60 2.02
C CYS A 369 -0.43 -6.86 0.74
N ASP A 370 -0.17 -7.58 -0.35
CA ASP A 370 0.07 -7.03 -1.69
C ASP A 370 -0.04 -8.12 -2.77
N THR A 371 0.60 -7.91 -3.91
CA THR A 371 0.55 -8.82 -5.06
C THR A 371 1.40 -10.08 -4.87
N ASP A 372 2.39 -10.08 -3.96
CA ASP A 372 3.17 -11.28 -3.65
C ASP A 372 2.73 -11.95 -2.34
N ASN A 373 2.09 -11.19 -1.44
CA ASN A 373 1.57 -11.69 -0.16
C ASN A 373 0.06 -11.46 -0.06
N TYR A 374 -0.73 -12.46 -0.45
CA TYR A 374 -2.19 -12.43 -0.33
C TYR A 374 -2.64 -12.57 1.12
N CYS A 375 -3.68 -11.83 1.51
CA CYS A 375 -4.29 -11.92 2.83
C CYS A 375 -5.77 -12.29 2.73
N ASP A 376 -6.16 -13.38 3.36
CA ASP A 376 -7.56 -13.82 3.37
C ASP A 376 -8.43 -12.96 4.30
N ALA A 377 -9.76 -13.06 4.11
CA ALA A 377 -10.75 -12.37 4.92
C ALA A 377 -10.76 -12.87 6.38
N GLU A 378 -10.44 -14.15 6.61
CA GLU A 378 -10.52 -14.77 7.95
C GLU A 378 -9.47 -14.20 8.93
N LYS A 379 -8.47 -13.51 8.42
CA LYS A 379 -7.43 -12.88 9.22
C LYS A 379 -7.71 -11.41 9.49
N TYR A 380 -8.57 -10.74 8.71
CA TYR A 380 -8.74 -9.28 8.70
C TYR A 380 -9.88 -8.72 9.55
#